data_AF-A0A8S1EQY8-F1
#
_entry.id   AF-A0A8S1EQY8-F1
#
_cell.length_a   1.000
_cell.length_b   1.000
_cell.length_c   1.000
_cell.angle_alpha   90.00
_cell.angle_beta   90.00
_cell.angle_gamma   90.00
#
_symmetry.space_group_name_H-M   'P 1'
#
loop_
_entity.id
_entity.type
_entity.pdbx_description
1 polymer ?
#
loop_
_entity_poly.entity_id
_entity_poly.type
_entity_poly.pdbx_seq_one_letter_code
_entity_poly.pdbx_strand_id
1 'polypeptide(L)'
;MLELIEQLGEEYSDRTYILAETDSMSGQKLKSFEERRNSGNYTVKQIPRSREVGQSYISSIGSTFYALYYAVQVVYDCKPDLVLLNGPGTCIPVAFAAAFFDLIRLTDTVIIYEESICRVTKLSLSGAILYYCGLVDDVLVQWPELKQKYPRCTYIGHLPNPDEEVDAMDLELVDTKKSN
;
A
#
# COMPACT_ATOMS: atom_id res chain seq x y z
N MET A 1 5.05 1.03 6.03
CA MET A 1 3.70 0.42 6.14
C MET A 1 3.20 0.27 7.58
N LEU A 2 3.76 -0.60 8.42
CA LEU A 2 3.24 -0.78 9.79
C LEU A 2 3.30 0.51 10.63
N GLU A 3 4.35 1.31 10.46
CA GLU A 3 4.49 2.63 11.08
C GLU A 3 3.41 3.61 10.60
N LEU A 4 3.04 3.56 9.31
CA LEU A 4 1.92 4.35 8.77
C LEU A 4 0.61 3.95 9.45
N ILE A 5 0.39 2.64 9.61
CA ILE A 5 -0.79 2.11 10.27
C ILE A 5 -0.84 2.55 11.73
N GLU A 6 0.29 2.59 12.44
CA GLU A 6 0.39 3.06 13.84
C GLU A 6 -0.13 4.49 14.03
N GLN A 7 0.02 5.34 13.02
CA GLN A 7 -0.45 6.73 13.04
C GLN A 7 -1.92 6.90 12.65
N LEU A 8 -2.59 5.83 12.15
CA LEU A 8 -4.02 5.87 11.83
C LEU A 8 -4.87 5.93 13.11
N GLY A 9 -5.93 6.73 13.08
CA GLY A 9 -6.85 6.93 14.21
C GLY A 9 -7.73 5.71 14.54
N GLU A 10 -8.56 5.85 15.56
CA GLU A 10 -9.45 4.77 16.05
C GLU A 10 -10.57 4.41 15.06
N GLU A 11 -10.84 5.27 14.08
CA GLU A 11 -11.75 5.01 12.98
C GLU A 11 -11.32 3.81 12.12
N TYR A 12 -10.02 3.46 12.12
CA TYR A 12 -9.46 2.29 11.45
C TYR A 12 -9.26 1.11 12.42
N SER A 13 -10.24 0.86 13.30
CA SER A 13 -10.18 -0.15 14.34
C SER A 13 -10.41 -1.59 13.84
N ASP A 14 -11.11 -1.79 12.73
CA ASP A 14 -11.27 -3.11 12.09
C ASP A 14 -10.35 -3.23 10.86
N ARG A 15 -9.40 -4.16 10.91
CA ARG A 15 -8.31 -4.26 9.92
C ARG A 15 -8.22 -5.64 9.30
N THR A 16 -8.18 -5.70 7.98
CA THR A 16 -7.87 -6.95 7.26
C THR A 16 -6.47 -6.87 6.65
N TYR A 17 -5.58 -7.74 7.09
CA TYR A 17 -4.23 -7.87 6.57
C TYR A 17 -4.18 -8.97 5.52
N ILE A 18 -3.70 -8.62 4.33
CA ILE A 18 -3.52 -9.57 3.22
C ILE A 18 -2.03 -9.92 3.14
N LEU A 19 -1.71 -11.18 3.40
CA LEU A 19 -0.34 -11.69 3.34
C LEU A 19 -0.17 -12.65 2.16
N ALA A 20 1.01 -12.66 1.56
CA ALA A 20 1.39 -13.73 0.65
C ALA A 20 1.57 -15.04 1.43
N GLU A 21 1.08 -16.16 0.90
CA GLU A 21 1.17 -17.49 1.56
C GLU A 21 2.60 -17.86 2.00
N THR A 22 3.62 -17.43 1.24
CA THR A 22 5.02 -17.76 1.49
C THR A 22 5.74 -16.78 2.43
N ASP A 23 5.08 -15.72 2.89
CA ASP A 23 5.70 -14.67 3.70
C ASP A 23 5.46 -14.88 5.22
N SER A 24 6.17 -15.85 5.78
CA SER A 24 6.13 -16.16 7.21
C SER A 24 6.72 -15.06 8.09
N MET A 25 7.68 -14.28 7.58
CA MET A 25 8.32 -13.17 8.31
C MET A 25 7.35 -12.01 8.53
N SER A 26 6.57 -11.65 7.50
CA SER A 26 5.56 -10.60 7.63
C SER A 26 4.46 -10.98 8.61
N GLY A 27 4.06 -12.26 8.66
CA GLY A 27 3.11 -12.77 9.65
C GLY A 27 3.58 -12.61 11.10
N GLN A 28 4.87 -12.88 11.38
CA GLN A 28 5.44 -12.69 12.72
C GLN A 28 5.48 -11.21 13.13
N LYS A 29 5.94 -10.33 12.23
CA LYS A 29 5.99 -8.88 12.48
C LYS A 29 4.60 -8.30 12.73
N LEU A 30 3.60 -8.75 11.96
CA LEU A 30 2.22 -8.33 12.13
C LEU A 30 1.69 -8.70 13.51
N LYS A 31 1.94 -9.93 13.95
CA LYS A 31 1.49 -10.39 15.28
C LYS A 31 2.09 -9.54 16.40
N SER A 32 3.41 -9.29 16.35
CA SER A 32 4.08 -8.43 17.32
C SER A 32 3.64 -6.96 17.23
N PHE A 33 3.18 -6.50 16.07
CA PHE A 33 2.62 -5.16 15.90
C PHE A 33 1.25 -5.03 16.55
N GLU A 34 0.32 -5.95 16.28
CA GLU A 34 -1.01 -5.94 16.86
C GLU A 34 -1.00 -6.18 18.38
N GLU A 35 -0.07 -7.02 18.88
CA GLU A 35 0.17 -7.18 20.33
C GLU A 35 0.59 -5.86 21.00
N ARG A 36 1.37 -5.02 20.32
CA ARG A 36 1.78 -3.70 20.83
C ARG A 36 0.66 -2.67 20.75
N ARG A 37 -0.10 -2.68 19.65
CA ARG A 37 -1.21 -1.74 19.42
C ARG A 37 -2.36 -1.98 20.40
N ASN A 38 -2.66 -3.26 20.70
CA ASN A 38 -3.69 -3.72 21.63
C ASN A 38 -5.05 -2.98 21.50
N SER A 39 -5.44 -2.67 20.26
CA SER A 39 -6.63 -1.87 19.95
C SER A 39 -7.35 -2.39 18.71
N GLY A 40 -8.66 -2.58 18.78
CA GLY A 40 -9.49 -2.97 17.64
C GLY A 40 -9.40 -4.46 17.27
N ASN A 41 -10.13 -4.83 16.22
CA ASN A 41 -10.15 -6.20 15.69
C ASN A 41 -9.27 -6.28 14.45
N TYR A 42 -8.64 -7.44 14.25
CA TYR A 42 -7.92 -7.70 13.00
C TYR A 42 -8.16 -9.12 12.49
N THR A 43 -8.20 -9.24 11.17
CA THR A 43 -8.27 -10.51 10.46
C THR A 43 -7.07 -10.63 9.53
N VAL A 44 -6.49 -11.82 9.43
CA VAL A 44 -5.40 -12.10 8.50
C VAL A 44 -5.92 -13.04 7.41
N LYS A 45 -5.85 -12.59 6.15
CA LYS A 45 -6.16 -13.40 4.97
C LYS A 45 -4.89 -13.64 4.17
N GLN A 46 -4.78 -14.83 3.59
CA GLN A 46 -3.65 -15.19 2.74
C GLN A 46 -4.08 -15.23 1.28
N ILE A 47 -3.20 -14.75 0.40
CA ILE A 47 -3.37 -14.83 -1.05
C ILE A 47 -2.13 -15.45 -1.70
N PRO A 48 -2.31 -16.21 -2.80
CA PRO A 48 -1.18 -16.74 -3.55
C PRO A 48 -0.37 -15.60 -4.16
N ARG A 49 0.94 -15.79 -4.30
CA ARG A 49 1.78 -14.79 -4.95
C ARG A 49 1.49 -14.72 -6.44
N SER A 50 1.38 -13.51 -6.97
CA SER A 50 1.20 -13.31 -8.41
C SER A 50 2.43 -13.75 -9.22
N ARG A 51 3.61 -13.80 -8.59
CA ARG A 51 4.84 -14.30 -9.20
C ARG A 51 5.81 -14.87 -8.18
N GLU A 52 6.34 -16.06 -8.46
CA GLU A 52 7.46 -16.63 -7.69
C GLU A 52 8.82 -16.10 -8.15
N VAL A 53 9.79 -16.09 -7.24
CA VAL A 53 11.15 -15.60 -7.54
C VAL A 53 11.77 -16.48 -8.63
N GLY A 54 12.13 -15.87 -9.76
CA GLY A 54 12.70 -16.57 -10.93
C GLY A 54 11.68 -17.02 -11.99
N GLN A 55 10.38 -16.85 -11.76
CA GLN A 55 9.35 -17.17 -12.76
C GLN A 55 9.37 -16.18 -13.94
N SER A 56 9.18 -16.68 -15.16
CA SER A 56 9.10 -15.87 -16.38
C SER A 56 7.82 -15.04 -16.42
N TYR A 57 7.90 -13.81 -16.94
CA TYR A 57 6.76 -12.88 -17.01
C TYR A 57 5.52 -13.45 -17.70
N ILE A 58 5.69 -14.33 -18.71
CA ILE A 58 4.58 -14.94 -19.45
C ILE A 58 3.88 -15.99 -18.58
N SER A 59 4.63 -16.85 -17.88
CA SER A 59 4.04 -17.84 -16.97
C SER A 59 3.42 -17.19 -15.72
N SER A 60 3.88 -15.99 -15.35
CA SER A 60 3.30 -15.20 -14.26
C SER A 60 1.88 -14.67 -14.54
N ILE A 61 1.42 -14.69 -15.80
CA ILE A 61 0.06 -14.25 -16.14
C ILE A 61 -0.98 -15.16 -15.45
N GLY A 62 -0.77 -16.48 -15.49
CA GLY A 62 -1.69 -17.43 -14.87
C GLY A 62 -1.79 -17.29 -13.36
N SER A 63 -0.64 -17.17 -12.67
CA SER A 63 -0.60 -16.93 -11.22
C SER A 63 -1.17 -15.56 -10.84
N THR A 64 -1.05 -14.56 -11.72
CA THR A 64 -1.67 -13.25 -11.52
C THR A 64 -3.19 -13.33 -11.60
N PHE A 65 -3.77 -14.04 -12.57
CA PHE A 65 -5.23 -14.25 -12.64
C PHE A 65 -5.76 -15.05 -11.45
N TYR A 66 -5.00 -16.06 -10.99
CA TYR A 66 -5.37 -16.82 -9.80
C TYR A 66 -5.38 -15.92 -8.55
N ALA A 67 -4.34 -15.09 -8.37
CA ALA A 67 -4.31 -14.10 -7.30
C ALA A 67 -5.43 -13.05 -7.43
N LEU A 68 -5.81 -12.67 -8.64
CA LEU A 68 -6.91 -11.74 -8.90
C LEU A 68 -8.25 -12.32 -8.44
N TYR A 69 -8.52 -13.60 -8.70
CA TYR A 69 -9.75 -14.23 -8.23
C TYR A 69 -9.88 -14.13 -6.70
N TYR A 70 -8.84 -14.47 -5.95
CA TYR A 70 -8.85 -14.32 -4.49
C TYR A 70 -8.94 -12.86 -4.05
N ALA A 71 -8.22 -11.96 -4.72
CA ALA A 71 -8.27 -10.54 -4.41
C ALA A 71 -9.70 -9.98 -4.55
N VAL A 72 -10.41 -10.35 -5.62
CA VAL A 72 -11.81 -9.97 -5.84
C VAL A 72 -12.71 -10.49 -4.72
N GLN A 73 -12.57 -11.76 -4.33
CA GLN A 73 -13.34 -12.31 -3.21
C GLN A 73 -13.07 -11.56 -1.90
N VAL A 74 -11.80 -11.30 -1.59
CA VAL A 74 -11.41 -10.61 -0.36
C VAL A 74 -11.96 -9.19 -0.31
N VAL A 75 -11.81 -8.41 -1.38
CA VAL A 75 -12.29 -7.03 -1.43
C VAL A 75 -13.82 -6.98 -1.38
N TYR A 76 -14.51 -7.88 -2.07
CA TYR A 76 -15.96 -7.96 -2.04
C TYR A 76 -16.52 -8.26 -0.65
N ASP A 77 -15.88 -9.17 0.08
CA ASP A 77 -16.30 -9.54 1.44
C ASP A 77 -15.98 -8.43 2.46
N CYS A 78 -14.81 -7.81 2.34
CA CYS A 78 -14.33 -6.82 3.32
C CYS A 78 -14.89 -5.41 3.10
N LYS A 79 -15.21 -5.03 1.85
CA LYS A 79 -15.66 -3.68 1.45
C LYS A 79 -14.86 -2.56 2.12
N PRO A 80 -13.54 -2.49 1.86
CA PRO A 80 -12.67 -1.57 2.58
C PRO A 80 -12.92 -0.11 2.20
N ASP A 81 -12.85 0.80 3.17
CA ASP A 81 -12.83 2.25 2.94
C ASP A 81 -11.42 2.74 2.54
N LEU A 82 -10.38 2.03 3.01
CA LEU A 82 -8.96 2.34 2.74
C LEU A 82 -8.19 1.05 2.43
N VAL A 83 -7.47 1.06 1.31
CA VAL A 83 -6.56 -0.03 0.91
C VAL A 83 -5.14 0.51 0.85
N LEU A 84 -4.32 0.08 1.81
CA LEU A 84 -2.89 0.35 1.84
C LEU A 84 -2.13 -0.79 1.17
N LEU A 85 -1.36 -0.46 0.15
CA LEU A 85 -0.60 -1.42 -0.64
C LEU A 85 0.90 -1.18 -0.48
N ASN A 86 1.65 -2.25 -0.27
CA ASN A 86 3.09 -2.23 -0.28
C ASN A 86 3.59 -3.50 -0.96
N GLY A 87 4.75 -3.41 -1.61
CA GLY A 87 5.48 -4.60 -2.01
C GLY A 87 5.25 -5.05 -3.46
N PRO A 88 5.73 -6.27 -3.79
CA PRO A 88 5.89 -6.76 -5.16
C PRO A 88 4.54 -7.16 -5.81
N GLY A 89 4.57 -7.64 -7.05
CA GLY A 89 3.42 -7.78 -7.97
C GLY A 89 2.09 -8.35 -7.44
N THR A 90 2.06 -9.02 -6.28
CA THR A 90 0.84 -9.41 -5.57
C THR A 90 -0.06 -8.24 -5.17
N CYS A 91 0.49 -7.02 -5.04
CA CYS A 91 -0.33 -5.83 -4.80
C CYS A 91 -1.18 -5.41 -6.02
N ILE A 92 -0.78 -5.80 -7.25
CA ILE A 92 -1.46 -5.37 -8.48
C ILE A 92 -2.88 -5.95 -8.57
N PRO A 93 -3.11 -7.27 -8.36
CA PRO A 93 -4.47 -7.80 -8.37
C PRO A 93 -5.37 -7.23 -7.27
N VAL A 94 -4.81 -6.92 -6.09
CA VAL A 94 -5.55 -6.30 -4.99
C VAL A 94 -5.96 -4.88 -5.35
N ALA A 95 -5.03 -4.08 -5.88
CA ALA A 95 -5.32 -2.74 -6.38
C ALA A 95 -6.40 -2.76 -7.47
N PHE A 96 -6.26 -3.69 -8.43
CA PHE A 96 -7.22 -3.83 -9.52
C PHE A 96 -8.61 -4.21 -9.00
N ALA A 97 -8.72 -5.14 -8.05
CA ALA A 97 -9.99 -5.52 -7.45
C ALA A 97 -10.64 -4.33 -6.71
N ALA A 98 -9.88 -3.61 -5.88
CA ALA A 98 -10.37 -2.42 -5.18
C ALA A 98 -10.84 -1.32 -6.16
N ALA A 99 -10.00 -0.98 -7.14
CA ALA A 99 -10.33 0.02 -8.16
C ALA A 99 -11.54 -0.40 -9.02
N PHE A 100 -11.68 -1.69 -9.29
CA PHE A 100 -12.84 -2.21 -10.03
C PHE A 100 -14.14 -2.00 -9.24
N PHE A 101 -14.16 -2.31 -7.94
CA PHE A 101 -15.34 -2.13 -7.09
C PHE A 101 -15.68 -0.66 -6.83
N ASP A 102 -14.67 0.20 -6.71
CA ASP A 102 -14.83 1.65 -6.62
C ASP A 102 -15.40 2.24 -7.92
N LEU A 103 -14.88 1.81 -9.08
CA LEU A 103 -15.35 2.26 -10.41
C LEU A 103 -16.83 1.97 -10.65
N ILE A 104 -17.31 0.79 -10.22
CA ILE A 104 -18.74 0.42 -10.33
C ILE A 104 -19.59 0.95 -9.17
N ARG A 105 -19.01 1.80 -8.31
CA ARG A 105 -19.69 2.46 -7.17
C ARG A 105 -20.30 1.49 -6.17
N LEU A 106 -19.72 0.30 -6.02
CA LEU A 106 -20.12 -0.66 -4.99
C LEU A 106 -19.43 -0.40 -3.64
N THR A 107 -18.24 0.21 -3.68
CA THR A 107 -17.50 0.71 -2.52
C THR A 107 -17.03 2.14 -2.81
N ASP A 108 -16.67 2.89 -1.76
CA ASP A 108 -16.02 4.20 -1.86
C ASP A 108 -14.64 4.02 -1.21
N THR A 109 -13.68 3.53 -1.99
CA THR A 109 -12.42 2.99 -1.46
C THR A 109 -11.25 3.86 -1.87
N VAL A 110 -10.54 4.41 -0.89
CA VAL A 110 -9.27 5.11 -1.12
C VAL A 110 -8.13 4.09 -1.23
N ILE A 111 -7.38 4.13 -2.33
CA ILE A 111 -6.30 3.19 -2.62
C ILE A 111 -4.97 3.92 -2.61
N ILE A 112 -4.11 3.60 -1.65
CA ILE A 112 -2.80 4.24 -1.48
C ILE A 112 -1.70 3.19 -1.64
N TYR A 113 -0.75 3.46 -2.53
CA TYR A 113 0.45 2.64 -2.68
C TYR A 113 1.65 3.28 -2.00
N GLU A 114 2.26 2.58 -1.05
CA GLU A 114 3.53 2.97 -0.44
C GLU A 114 4.69 2.30 -1.19
N GLU A 115 5.52 3.10 -1.86
CA GLU A 115 6.72 2.59 -2.50
C GLU A 115 7.78 2.18 -1.46
N SER A 116 8.67 1.26 -1.86
CA SER A 116 9.78 0.83 -1.03
C SER A 116 10.81 1.93 -0.84
N ILE A 117 11.25 2.12 0.41
CA ILE A 117 12.35 3.03 0.76
C ILE A 117 13.64 2.76 -0.03
N CYS A 118 13.86 1.55 -0.53
CA CYS A 118 15.03 1.21 -1.34
C CYS A 118 14.98 1.81 -2.76
N ARG A 119 13.86 2.42 -3.17
CA ARG A 119 13.69 3.02 -4.50
C ARG A 119 13.95 4.51 -4.44
N VAL A 120 15.18 4.90 -4.78
CA VAL A 120 15.60 6.31 -4.76
C VAL A 120 15.37 7.01 -6.11
N THR A 121 15.61 6.33 -7.23
CA THR A 121 15.69 6.98 -8.56
C THR A 121 14.54 6.66 -9.52
N LYS A 122 13.87 5.54 -9.29
CA LYS A 122 12.74 5.06 -10.09
C LYS A 122 11.79 4.22 -9.25
N LEU A 123 10.50 4.30 -9.57
CA LEU A 123 9.49 3.42 -9.01
C LEU A 123 9.82 1.95 -9.30
N SER A 124 9.35 1.07 -8.43
CA SER A 124 9.32 -0.37 -8.68
C SER A 124 8.45 -0.67 -9.90
N LEU A 125 8.56 -1.89 -10.46
CA LEU A 125 7.71 -2.27 -11.59
C LEU A 125 6.22 -2.22 -11.19
N SER A 126 5.88 -2.70 -9.99
CA SER A 126 4.53 -2.60 -9.45
C SER A 126 4.09 -1.16 -9.26
N GLY A 127 4.91 -0.32 -8.60
CA GLY A 127 4.62 1.10 -8.42
C GLY A 127 4.45 1.85 -9.73
N ALA A 128 5.27 1.55 -10.74
CA ALA A 128 5.15 2.11 -12.07
C ALA A 128 3.84 1.68 -12.75
N ILE A 129 3.45 0.40 -12.69
CA ILE A 129 2.18 -0.09 -13.23
C ILE A 129 1.01 0.63 -12.55
N LEU A 130 0.97 0.66 -11.22
CA LEU A 130 -0.10 1.30 -10.45
C LEU A 130 -0.19 2.80 -10.77
N TYR A 131 0.95 3.47 -10.83
CA TYR A 131 1.04 4.88 -11.20
C TYR A 131 0.50 5.13 -12.62
N TYR A 132 1.07 4.46 -13.64
CA TYR A 132 0.71 4.74 -15.04
C TYR A 132 -0.68 4.26 -15.42
N CYS A 133 -1.18 3.17 -14.83
CA CYS A 133 -2.53 2.70 -15.06
C CYS A 133 -3.60 3.50 -14.29
N GLY A 134 -3.20 4.33 -13.32
CA GLY A 134 -4.15 5.10 -12.50
C GLY A 134 -5.05 4.21 -11.65
N LEU A 135 -4.50 3.09 -11.14
CA LEU A 135 -5.24 2.14 -10.29
C LEU A 135 -5.25 2.52 -8.81
N VAL A 136 -4.53 3.58 -8.46
CA VAL A 136 -4.36 4.07 -7.08
C VAL A 136 -4.58 5.57 -7.07
N ASP A 137 -5.16 6.08 -5.99
CA ASP A 137 -5.43 7.51 -5.80
C ASP A 137 -4.14 8.26 -5.51
N ASP A 138 -3.25 7.67 -4.72
CA ASP A 138 -1.95 8.25 -4.39
C ASP A 138 -0.84 7.20 -4.29
N VAL A 139 0.37 7.65 -4.57
CA VAL A 139 1.62 6.89 -4.44
C VAL A 139 2.54 7.62 -3.49
N LEU A 140 2.76 7.06 -2.30
CA LEU A 140 3.67 7.61 -1.30
C LEU A 140 5.12 7.24 -1.63
N VAL A 141 5.99 8.26 -1.64
CA VAL A 141 7.43 8.13 -1.90
C VAL A 141 8.24 8.79 -0.80
N GLN A 142 9.39 8.19 -0.47
CA GLN A 142 10.28 8.67 0.60
C GLN A 142 11.41 9.58 0.09
N TRP A 143 11.59 9.69 -1.23
CA TRP A 143 12.71 10.42 -1.86
C TRP A 143 12.22 11.61 -2.68
N PRO A 144 12.81 12.81 -2.53
CA PRO A 144 12.40 14.00 -3.26
C PRO A 144 12.61 13.86 -4.77
N GLU A 145 13.63 13.13 -5.22
CA GLU A 145 13.91 12.88 -6.62
C GLU A 145 12.77 12.11 -7.30
N LEU A 146 12.12 11.19 -6.58
CA LEU A 146 10.93 10.51 -7.07
C LEU A 146 9.76 11.47 -7.23
N LYS A 147 9.53 12.38 -6.28
CA LYS A 147 8.46 13.38 -6.39
C LYS A 147 8.69 14.29 -7.60
N GLN A 148 9.93 14.73 -7.83
CA GLN A 148 10.27 15.56 -9.00
C GLN A 148 10.00 14.82 -10.31
N LYS A 149 10.34 13.53 -10.37
CA LYS A 149 10.16 12.69 -11.56
C LYS A 149 8.73 12.22 -11.78
N TYR A 150 7.97 12.02 -10.71
CA TYR A 150 6.61 11.51 -10.70
C TYR A 150 5.71 12.50 -9.94
N PRO A 151 5.23 13.57 -10.58
CA PRO A 151 4.55 14.68 -9.88
C PRO A 151 3.27 14.29 -9.14
N ARG A 152 2.61 13.20 -9.54
CA ARG A 152 1.40 12.69 -8.88
C ARG A 152 1.68 11.87 -7.61
N CYS A 153 2.94 11.58 -7.30
CA CYS A 153 3.29 10.92 -6.04
C CYS A 153 3.24 11.92 -4.88
N THR A 154 2.93 11.48 -3.67
CA THR A 154 3.06 12.29 -2.46
C THR A 154 4.37 11.97 -1.74
N TYR A 155 5.15 13.00 -1.47
CA TYR A 155 6.39 12.87 -0.70
C TYR A 155 6.05 12.89 0.80
N ILE A 156 6.35 11.79 1.49
CA ILE A 156 6.06 11.66 2.94
C ILE A 156 7.30 11.91 3.82
N GLY A 157 8.49 11.98 3.21
CA GLY A 157 9.73 12.31 3.87
C GLY A 157 10.22 11.35 4.96
N HIS A 158 11.43 11.68 5.44
CA HIS A 158 12.19 11.16 6.59
C HIS A 158 13.18 9.99 6.38
N LEU A 159 14.39 10.35 5.94
CA LEU A 159 15.62 10.13 6.73
C LEU A 159 16.39 11.47 6.73
N PRO A 160 16.82 12.03 7.88
CA PRO A 160 17.76 13.14 7.87
C PRO A 160 19.06 12.67 7.23
N ASN A 161 19.49 13.35 6.17
CA ASN A 161 20.79 13.15 5.58
C ASN A 161 21.84 13.64 6.61
N PRO A 162 22.83 12.84 7.03
CA PRO A 162 23.85 13.30 7.97
C PRO A 162 24.71 14.46 7.42
N ASP A 163 24.61 14.74 6.11
CA ASP A 163 25.40 15.76 5.40
C ASP A 163 24.59 16.96 4.88
N GLU A 164 23.28 17.07 5.18
CA GLU A 164 22.52 18.28 4.81
C GLU A 164 22.35 19.21 6.01
N GLU A 165 23.04 20.35 5.95
CA GLU A 165 22.64 21.54 6.71
C GLU A 165 21.17 21.83 6.41
N VAL A 166 20.40 21.91 7.50
CA VAL A 166 18.97 22.17 7.51
C VAL A 166 18.73 23.57 6.96
N ASP A 167 18.48 23.70 5.66
CA ASP A 167 17.77 24.86 5.13
C ASP A 167 16.30 24.70 5.52
N ALA A 168 16.01 25.24 6.70
CA ALA A 168 14.66 25.42 7.20
C ALA A 168 13.93 26.42 6.30
N MET A 169 13.24 25.93 5.26
CA MET A 169 12.16 26.67 4.62
C MET A 169 10.95 25.76 4.38
N ASP A 170 9.82 26.31 4.82
CA ASP A 170 8.42 25.92 4.59
C ASP A 170 7.82 24.82 5.49
N LEU A 171 7.71 25.19 6.78
CA LEU A 171 6.55 24.85 7.60
C LEU A 171 5.27 25.35 6.92
N GLU A 172 4.44 24.44 6.40
CA GLU A 172 2.99 24.69 6.31
C GLU A 172 2.22 23.56 7.04
N LEU A 173 1.76 23.92 8.24
CA LEU A 173 0.63 23.29 8.92
C LEU A 173 -0.61 23.41 8.03
N VAL A 174 -1.26 22.28 7.72
CA VAL A 174 -2.65 22.29 7.24
C VAL A 174 -3.52 21.64 8.31
N ASP A 175 -4.13 22.50 9.14
CA ASP A 175 -5.31 22.18 9.95
C ASP A 175 -6.51 21.98 9.01
N THR A 176 -7.26 20.88 9.17
CA THR A 176 -8.69 20.89 8.92
C THR A 176 -9.42 19.98 9.91
N LYS A 177 -9.99 20.56 10.96
CA LYS A 177 -11.23 20.08 11.59
C LYS A 177 -12.46 20.41 10.73
N LYS A 178 -13.40 19.48 10.65
CA LYS A 178 -14.85 19.65 10.83
C LYS A 178 -15.41 18.27 11.23
N SER A 179 -15.96 18.03 12.42
CA SER A 179 -17.16 18.62 13.04
C SER A 179 -18.37 18.58 12.12
N ASN A 180 -19.02 17.42 12.04
CA ASN A 180 -20.33 17.20 12.68
C ASN A 180 -20.64 15.71 12.75
#